data_AF-X0R9P2-F1
#
_entry.id   AF-X0R9P2-F1
#
_cell.length_a   1.000
_cell.length_b   1.000
_cell.length_c   1.000
_cell.angle_alpha   90.00
_cell.angle_beta   90.00
_cell.angle_gamma   90.00
#
_symmetry.space_group_name_H-M   'P 1'
#
loop_
_entity.id
_entity.type
_entity.pdbx_description
1 polymer ?
#
loop_
_entity_poly.entity_id
_entity_poly.type
_entity_poly.pdbx_seq_one_letter_code
_entity_poly.pdbx_strand_id
1 'polypeptide(L)'
;MMTSPKPARGPATQGVEWSEVRGTRILSREEIAAKYPFCRLDDIVAGSLNTLDEGAVDAMVMVDWYRRKTREHSVDYIENEVVSINRTGDRIDTPTLDRAQGDA
;
A
#
# COMPACT_ATOMS: atom_id res chain seq x y z
N MET A 1 -3.87 -17.18 30.12
CA MET A 1 -4.88 -16.92 29.07
C MET A 1 -6.11 -16.35 29.78
N MET A 2 -6.15 -15.03 29.97
CA MET A 2 -7.25 -14.35 30.65
C MET A 2 -7.94 -13.44 29.62
N THR A 3 -9.18 -13.75 29.28
CA THR A 3 -9.97 -12.96 28.34
C THR A 3 -10.73 -11.89 29.13
N SER A 4 -10.41 -10.62 28.92
CA SER A 4 -11.20 -9.52 29.47
C SER A 4 -12.61 -9.50 28.88
N PRO A 5 -13.65 -9.13 29.64
CA PRO A 5 -15.03 -9.16 29.17
C PRO A 5 -15.30 -8.07 28.13
N LYS A 6 -16.12 -8.43 27.13
CA LYS A 6 -16.57 -7.55 26.04
C LYS A 6 -17.44 -6.39 26.60
N PRO A 7 -17.18 -5.12 26.24
CA PRO A 7 -17.96 -4.00 26.76
C PRO A 7 -19.39 -4.00 26.20
N ALA A 8 -20.34 -3.50 27.01
CA ALA A 8 -21.76 -3.44 26.69
C ALA A 8 -22.06 -2.48 25.52
N ARG A 9 -23.00 -2.89 24.65
CA ARG A 9 -23.39 -2.16 23.44
C ARG A 9 -24.28 -0.97 23.82
N GLY A 10 -23.83 0.25 23.53
CA GLY A 10 -24.68 1.46 23.54
C GLY A 10 -25.74 1.44 22.42
N PRO A 11 -26.65 2.43 22.36
CA PRO A 11 -27.77 2.42 21.43
C PRO A 11 -27.30 2.34 19.98
N ALA A 12 -28.04 1.57 19.18
CA ALA A 12 -27.67 1.15 17.84
C ALA A 12 -27.62 2.33 16.85
N THR A 13 -26.45 2.90 16.64
CA THR A 13 -26.06 3.44 15.32
C THR A 13 -25.72 2.26 14.41
N GLN A 14 -26.19 2.29 13.16
CA GLN A 14 -26.00 1.22 12.17
C GLN A 14 -24.53 0.79 12.11
N GLY A 15 -24.21 -0.34 12.76
CA GLY A 15 -22.86 -0.87 12.83
C GLY A 15 -22.67 -1.90 11.73
N VAL A 16 -22.02 -1.49 10.65
CA VAL A 16 -21.40 -2.45 9.74
C VAL A 16 -20.07 -2.86 10.38
N GLU A 17 -20.00 -4.12 10.82
CA GLU A 17 -18.76 -4.69 11.35
C GLU A 17 -17.93 -5.17 10.16
N TRP A 18 -16.86 -4.44 9.86
CA TRP A 18 -15.85 -4.85 8.90
C TRP A 18 -14.59 -5.19 9.69
N SER A 19 -14.31 -6.47 9.88
CA SER A 19 -13.05 -6.92 10.48
C SER A 19 -11.80 -6.43 9.71
N GLU A 20 -11.98 -5.95 8.48
CA GLU A 20 -10.93 -5.50 7.55
C GLU A 20 -10.69 -3.98 7.58
N VAL A 21 -11.58 -3.20 8.21
CA VAL A 21 -11.47 -1.73 8.29
C VAL A 21 -10.94 -1.33 9.67
N ARG A 22 -9.67 -1.65 9.94
CA ARG A 22 -9.00 -1.23 11.19
C ARG A 22 -8.67 0.27 11.12
N GLY A 23 -9.34 1.07 11.94
CA GLY A 23 -8.95 2.46 12.19
C GLY A 23 -9.74 3.54 11.45
N THR A 24 -10.49 3.19 10.41
CA THR A 24 -11.30 4.16 9.65
C THR A 24 -12.50 4.64 10.46
N ARG A 25 -12.74 5.96 10.41
CA ARG A 25 -13.87 6.64 11.05
C ARG A 25 -14.52 7.57 10.04
N ILE A 26 -15.85 7.64 10.09
CA ILE A 26 -16.60 8.69 9.40
C ILE A 26 -16.59 9.93 10.28
N LEU A 27 -16.17 11.06 9.72
CA LEU A 27 -16.18 12.37 10.33
C LEU A 27 -17.28 13.22 9.72
N SER A 28 -17.99 13.96 10.58
CA SER A 28 -18.86 15.06 10.16
C SER A 28 -18.05 16.21 9.57
N ARG A 29 -18.74 17.08 8.84
CA ARG A 29 -18.18 18.32 8.31
C ARG A 29 -17.54 19.18 9.41
N GLU A 30 -18.19 19.30 10.57
CA GLU A 30 -17.72 20.09 11.71
C GLU A 30 -16.44 19.51 12.30
N GLU A 31 -16.35 18.19 12.43
CA GLU A 31 -15.14 17.51 12.90
C GLU A 31 -13.97 17.68 11.92
N ILE A 32 -14.24 17.68 10.61
CA ILE A 32 -13.22 17.96 9.59
C ILE A 32 -12.76 19.41 9.69
N ALA A 33 -13.68 20.38 9.79
CA ALA A 33 -13.34 21.80 9.92
C ALA A 33 -12.49 22.08 11.17
N ALA A 34 -12.78 21.41 12.29
CA ALA A 34 -12.02 21.56 13.53
C ALA A 34 -10.61 20.94 13.44
N LYS A 35 -10.46 19.80 12.76
CA LYS A 35 -9.17 19.08 12.65
C LYS A 35 -8.30 19.59 11.50
N TYR A 36 -8.91 19.99 10.39
CA TYR A 36 -8.27 20.34 9.13
C TYR A 36 -8.86 21.66 8.60
N PRO A 37 -8.60 22.81 9.26
CA PRO A 37 -9.25 24.09 8.98
C PRO A 37 -8.88 24.69 7.62
N PHE A 38 -7.94 24.08 6.90
CA PHE A 38 -7.53 24.48 5.56
C PHE A 38 -8.40 23.85 4.45
N CYS A 39 -9.26 22.88 4.78
CA CYS A 39 -10.15 22.24 3.80
C CYS A 39 -11.35 23.13 3.47
N ARG A 40 -11.69 23.24 2.17
CA ARG A 40 -12.95 23.83 1.72
C ARG A 40 -14.05 22.77 1.78
N LEU A 41 -15.15 23.06 2.48
CA LEU A 41 -16.16 22.06 2.86
C LEU A 41 -17.59 22.44 2.45
N ASP A 42 -17.78 23.44 1.58
CA ASP A 42 -19.11 23.98 1.23
C ASP A 42 -20.06 22.92 0.65
N ASP A 43 -19.52 21.91 -0.01
CA ASP A 43 -20.21 20.83 -0.72
C ASP A 43 -19.92 19.43 -0.14
N ILE A 44 -19.28 19.34 1.04
CA ILE A 44 -18.91 18.08 1.68
C ILE A 44 -19.89 17.70 2.80
N VAL A 45 -20.43 16.48 2.72
CA VAL A 45 -21.39 15.93 3.70
C VAL A 45 -20.67 15.23 4.87
N ALA A 46 -19.63 14.46 4.59
CA ALA A 46 -18.83 13.72 5.57
C ALA A 46 -17.48 13.32 4.95
N GLY A 47 -16.52 12.92 5.79
CA GLY A 47 -15.22 12.42 5.37
C GLY A 47 -14.94 11.03 5.95
N SER A 48 -14.32 10.16 5.16
CA SER A 48 -13.79 8.88 5.65
C SER A 48 -12.31 9.07 5.96
N LEU A 49 -11.94 8.96 7.23
CA LEU A 49 -10.55 9.16 7.68
C LEU A 49 -10.02 7.89 8.34
N ASN A 50 -8.88 7.41 7.87
CA ASN A 50 -8.07 6.44 8.59
C ASN A 50 -6.70 7.07 8.92
N THR A 51 -6.31 6.99 10.20
CA THR A 51 -5.01 7.48 10.67
C THR A 51 -4.10 6.34 11.15
N LEU A 52 -4.54 5.09 10.98
CA LEU A 52 -3.81 3.90 11.37
C LEU A 52 -3.28 3.21 10.10
N ASP A 53 -1.98 2.94 10.07
CA ASP A 53 -1.30 2.20 9.00
C ASP A 53 -1.47 2.77 7.58
N GLU A 54 -1.86 4.05 7.48
CA GLU A 54 -2.01 4.80 6.22
C GLU A 54 -1.17 6.08 6.23
N GLY A 55 -0.77 6.54 5.05
CA GLY A 55 -0.02 7.79 4.91
C GLY A 55 0.72 7.89 3.58
N ALA A 56 1.57 8.91 3.49
CA ALA A 56 2.49 9.07 2.38
C ALA A 56 3.78 8.29 2.64
N VAL A 57 4.29 7.62 1.61
CA VAL A 57 5.58 6.93 1.64
C VAL A 57 6.47 7.46 0.54
N ASP A 58 7.77 7.57 0.81
CA ASP A 58 8.76 7.86 -0.24
C ASP A 58 9.08 6.57 -1.00
N ALA A 59 8.32 6.35 -2.07
CA ALA A 59 8.44 5.15 -2.89
C ALA A 59 9.84 5.01 -3.51
N MET A 60 10.50 6.12 -3.87
CA MET A 60 11.82 6.07 -4.51
C MET A 60 12.91 5.65 -3.52
N VAL A 61 12.88 6.21 -2.30
CA VAL A 61 13.78 5.80 -1.22
C VAL A 61 13.56 4.34 -0.85
N MET A 62 12.31 3.87 -0.78
CA MET A 62 12.01 2.47 -0.51
C MET A 62 12.60 1.55 -1.59
N VAL A 63 12.41 1.87 -2.87
CA VAL A 63 12.96 1.07 -3.98
C VAL A 63 14.48 1.06 -3.97
N ASP A 64 15.13 2.20 -3.71
CA ASP A 64 16.60 2.25 -3.58
C ASP A 64 17.08 1.37 -2.43
N TRP A 65 16.45 1.47 -1.26
CA TRP A 65 16.80 0.65 -0.10
C TRP A 65 16.65 -0.85 -0.39
N TYR A 66 15.55 -1.27 -1.04
CA TYR A 66 15.36 -2.65 -1.47
C TYR A 66 16.45 -3.13 -2.43
N ARG A 67 16.82 -2.30 -3.42
CA ARG A 67 17.92 -2.61 -4.36
C ARG A 67 19.24 -2.79 -3.63
N ARG A 68 19.53 -1.94 -2.64
CA ARG A 68 20.75 -2.06 -1.82
C ARG A 68 20.75 -3.35 -1.01
N LYS A 69 19.65 -3.66 -0.31
CA LYS A 69 19.55 -4.88 0.50
C LYS A 69 19.66 -6.15 -0.32
N THR A 70 19.01 -6.23 -1.47
CA THR A 70 19.12 -7.40 -2.35
C THR A 70 20.52 -7.58 -2.91
N ARG A 71 21.24 -6.51 -3.23
CA ARG A 71 22.67 -6.58 -3.61
C ARG A 71 23.57 -7.05 -2.47
N GLU A 72 23.31 -6.63 -1.23
CA GLU A 72 23.97 -7.18 -0.03
C GLU A 72 23.73 -8.71 0.11
N HIS A 73 22.64 -9.21 -0.47
CA HIS A 73 22.27 -10.63 -0.54
C HIS A 73 22.57 -11.28 -1.91
N SER A 74 23.54 -10.73 -2.66
CA SER A 74 24.06 -11.32 -3.91
C SER A 74 23.07 -11.42 -5.07
N VAL A 75 22.06 -10.56 -5.13
CA VAL A 75 21.16 -10.46 -6.29
C VAL A 75 21.81 -9.62 -7.40
N ASP A 76 21.88 -10.19 -8.60
CA ASP A 76 22.33 -9.51 -9.81
C ASP A 76 21.24 -8.61 -10.40
N TYR A 77 21.62 -7.40 -10.80
CA TYR A 77 20.75 -6.45 -11.49
C TYR A 77 21.29 -6.26 -12.91
N ILE A 78 20.49 -6.67 -13.90
CA ILE A 78 20.81 -6.51 -15.32
C ILE A 78 19.92 -5.41 -15.88
N GLU A 79 20.53 -4.31 -16.32
CA GLU A 79 19.85 -3.28 -17.08
C GLU A 79 19.83 -3.69 -18.55
N ASN A 80 18.72 -4.27 -19.01
CA ASN A 80 18.50 -4.69 -20.38
C ASN A 80 16.99 -4.83 -20.65
N GLU A 81 16.59 -4.97 -21.90
CA GLU A 81 15.21 -5.22 -22.32
C GLU A 81 14.94 -6.72 -22.46
N VAL A 82 13.80 -7.20 -21.95
CA VAL A 82 13.34 -8.57 -22.19
C VAL A 82 12.55 -8.60 -23.49
N VAL A 83 13.07 -9.29 -24.51
CA VAL A 83 12.46 -9.35 -25.85
C VAL A 83 11.63 -10.60 -26.10
N SER A 84 11.83 -11.65 -25.31
CA SER A 84 10.96 -12.84 -25.32
C SER A 84 11.03 -13.60 -24.01
N ILE A 85 10.04 -14.46 -23.75
CA ILE A 85 10.03 -15.38 -22.62
C ILE A 85 9.87 -16.80 -23.18
N ASN A 86 10.83 -17.67 -22.92
CA ASN A 86 10.80 -19.05 -23.38
C ASN A 86 9.92 -19.90 -22.43
N ARG A 87 9.27 -20.93 -23.00
CA ARG A 87 8.38 -21.85 -22.27
C ARG A 87 8.52 -23.25 -22.83
N THR A 88 8.70 -24.22 -21.95
CA THR A 88 8.69 -25.65 -22.28
C THR A 88 7.49 -26.31 -21.60
N GLY A 89 6.50 -26.74 -22.38
CA GLY A 89 5.26 -27.32 -21.84
C GLY A 89 4.50 -26.31 -20.99
N ASP A 90 4.33 -26.58 -19.70
CA ASP A 90 3.69 -25.71 -18.71
C ASP A 90 4.66 -24.86 -17.87
N ARG A 91 5.97 -24.93 -18.13
CA ARG A 91 7.03 -24.26 -17.36
C ARG A 91 7.73 -23.14 -18.14
N ILE A 92 7.93 -22.00 -17.50
CA ILE A 92 8.84 -20.92 -17.96
C ILE A 92 10.28 -21.28 -17.60
N ASP A 93 11.22 -21.09 -18.53
CA ASP A 93 12.64 -21.39 -18.34
C ASP A 93 13.49 -20.12 -18.18
N THR A 94 13.72 -19.36 -19.25
CA THR A 94 14.64 -18.20 -19.27
C THR A 94 14.10 -17.10 -20.19
N PRO A 95 14.09 -15.83 -19.75
CA PRO A 95 13.82 -14.71 -20.64
C PRO A 95 14.98 -14.52 -21.63
N THR A 96 14.67 -14.09 -22.84
CA THR A 96 15.68 -13.61 -23.80
C THR A 96 15.82 -12.11 -23.63
N LEU A 97 17.04 -11.64 -23.42
CA LEU A 97 17.34 -10.22 -23.36
C LEU A 97 17.75 -9.69 -24.73
N ASP A 98 17.53 -8.40 -24.97
CA ASP A 98 17.99 -7.75 -26.19
C ASP A 98 19.52 -7.85 -26.31
N ARG A 99 19.98 -8.00 -27.55
CA ARG A 99 21.39 -8.01 -27.91
C ARG A 99 21.80 -6.62 -28.40
N ALA A 100 21.68 -5.59 -27.56
CA ALA A 100 22.26 -4.29 -27.91
C ALA A 100 23.79 -4.31 -27.75
N GLN A 101 24.47 -3.89 -28.82
CA GLN A 101 25.90 -3.98 -29.19
C GLN A 101 26.92 -3.56 -28.11
N GLY A 102 27.94 -4.40 -27.89
CA GLY A 102 29.10 -4.10 -27.05
C GLY A 102 30.32 -4.98 -27.36
N ASP A 103 30.64 -5.15 -28.64
CA ASP A 103 32.01 -5.49 -29.07
C ASP A 103 32.72 -4.17 -29.40
N ALA A 104 33.61 -3.73 -28.51
CA ALA A 104 34.81 -2.95 -28.79
C ALA A 104 35.77 -3.07 -27.59
#